data_AF-A0A2X2UQZ4-F1
#
_entry.id   AF-A0A2X2UQZ4-F1
#
_cell.length_a   1.000
_cell.length_b   1.000
_cell.length_c   1.000
_cell.angle_alpha   90.00
_cell.angle_beta   90.00
_cell.angle_gamma   90.00
#
_symmetry.space_group_name_H-M   'P 1'
#
loop_
_entity.id
_entity.type
_entity.pdbx_description
1 polymer ?
#
loop_
_entity_poly.entity_id
_entity_poly.type
_entity_poly.pdbx_seq_one_letter_code
_entity_poly.pdbx_strand_id
1 'polypeptide(L)'
;MTSLVSTRKEVKEICFPSDVGGVRYVEIFMDRRVAEVYLNHGEAAGTKLFYQDSTEGHLEADFSAGSLNRLEVWTMESIWSHKS
;
A
#
# COMPACT_ATOMS: atom_id res chain seq x y z
N MET A 1 -9.65 6.23 12.40
CA MET A 1 -8.21 5.90 12.24
C MET A 1 -8.13 4.85 11.14
N THR A 2 -7.43 5.17 10.04
CA THR A 2 -7.19 4.24 8.92
C THR A 2 -5.78 3.70 9.06
N SER A 3 -5.61 2.38 8.98
CA SER A 3 -4.30 1.72 9.12
C SER A 3 -4.10 0.66 8.05
N LEU A 4 -2.92 0.62 7.43
CA LEU A 4 -2.52 -0.44 6.50
C LEU A 4 -1.58 -1.39 7.24
N VAL A 5 -1.98 -2.66 7.40
CA VAL A 5 -1.31 -3.63 8.25
C VAL A 5 -0.61 -4.71 7.42
N SER A 6 0.64 -5.01 7.74
CA SER A 6 1.35 -6.18 7.19
C SER A 6 1.08 -7.40 8.06
N THR A 7 0.66 -8.53 7.46
CA THR A 7 0.35 -9.77 8.18
C THR A 7 1.54 -10.74 8.28
N ARG A 8 2.70 -10.43 7.69
CA ARG A 8 3.88 -11.32 7.79
C ARG A 8 4.55 -11.21 9.16
N LYS A 9 4.79 -12.38 9.75
CA LYS A 9 5.25 -12.66 11.13
C LYS A 9 6.53 -11.91 11.57
N GLU A 10 7.34 -11.44 10.63
CA GLU A 10 8.63 -10.78 10.89
C GLU A 10 8.56 -9.24 10.93
N VAL A 11 7.47 -8.63 10.46
CA VAL A 11 7.26 -7.18 10.52
C VAL A 11 5.95 -6.92 11.23
N LYS A 12 5.99 -6.85 12.57
CA LYS A 12 4.80 -6.55 13.38
C LYS A 12 4.21 -5.20 12.99
N GLU A 13 2.95 -5.24 12.54
CA GLU A 13 1.99 -4.13 12.49
C GLU A 13 2.61 -2.79 12.10
N ILE A 14 2.99 -2.68 10.83
CA ILE A 14 3.20 -1.36 10.24
C ILE A 14 1.87 -0.60 10.35
N CYS A 15 1.91 0.61 10.88
CA CYS A 15 0.77 1.50 10.92
C CYS A 15 1.18 2.83 10.27
N PHE A 16 0.32 3.38 9.43
CA PHE A 16 0.45 4.71 8.85
C PHE A 16 -0.58 5.62 9.51
N PRO A 17 -0.26 6.21 10.69
CA PRO A 17 -1.16 7.14 11.35
C PRO A 17 -1.29 8.39 10.48
N SER A 18 -2.54 8.83 10.29
CA SER A 18 -2.85 10.06 9.57
C SER A 18 -3.99 10.78 10.30
N ASP A 19 -3.86 12.10 10.39
CA ASP A 19 -4.84 12.99 11.02
C ASP A 19 -5.99 13.34 10.06
N VAL A 20 -5.99 12.77 8.85
CA VAL A 20 -7.06 12.93 7.86
C VAL A 20 -8.37 12.39 8.43
N GLY A 21 -9.33 13.29 8.64
CA GLY A 21 -10.60 12.97 9.31
C GLY A 21 -11.52 12.04 8.52
N GLY A 22 -11.34 11.90 7.20
CA GLY A 22 -12.13 11.01 6.35
C GLY A 22 -11.39 10.58 5.09
N VAL A 23 -10.94 9.33 5.07
CA VAL A 23 -10.27 8.74 3.90
C VAL A 23 -11.32 8.28 2.88
N ARG A 24 -11.28 8.84 1.68
CA ARG A 24 -12.16 8.49 0.54
C ARG A 24 -11.40 7.86 -0.62
N TYR A 25 -10.11 8.15 -0.74
CA TYR A 25 -9.25 7.61 -1.77
C TYR A 25 -7.95 7.13 -1.15
N VAL A 26 -7.53 5.93 -1.52
CA VAL A 26 -6.27 5.32 -1.09
C VAL A 26 -5.57 4.82 -2.33
N GLU A 27 -4.34 5.25 -2.53
CA GLU A 27 -3.45 4.77 -3.59
C GLU A 27 -2.21 4.16 -2.96
N ILE A 28 -1.85 2.95 -3.39
CA ILE A 28 -0.75 2.18 -2.82
C ILE A 28 0.18 1.79 -3.98
N PHE A 29 1.44 2.18 -3.88
CA PHE A 29 2.50 1.74 -4.79
C PHE A 29 3.41 0.76 -4.05
N MET A 30 3.66 -0.38 -4.68
CA MET A 30 4.58 -1.39 -4.16
C MET A 30 5.68 -1.63 -5.20
N ASP A 31 6.93 -1.30 -4.87
CA ASP A 31 8.11 -1.68 -5.66
C ASP A 31 9.06 -2.52 -4.80
N ARG A 32 9.00 -3.84 -5.00
CA ARG A 32 9.85 -4.86 -4.36
C ARG A 32 9.90 -4.77 -2.83
N ARG A 33 10.66 -3.83 -2.28
CA ARG A 33 10.88 -3.62 -0.85
C ARG A 33 10.35 -2.29 -0.33
N VAL A 34 9.67 -1.50 -1.14
CA VAL A 34 9.12 -0.20 -0.74
C VAL A 34 7.61 -0.24 -0.95
N ALA A 35 6.88 0.23 0.05
CA ALA A 35 5.48 0.60 -0.10
C ALA A 35 5.32 2.10 0.13
N GLU A 36 4.58 2.75 -0.76
CA GLU A 36 4.15 4.14 -0.63
C GLU A 36 2.63 4.16 -0.61
N VAL A 37 2.06 4.93 0.33
CA VAL A 37 0.62 5.06 0.52
C VAL A 37 0.27 6.52 0.44
N TYR A 38 -0.69 6.86 -0.41
CA TYR A 38 -1.22 8.20 -0.60
C TYR A 38 -2.71 8.21 -0.25
N LEU A 39 -3.11 9.09 0.66
CA LEU A 39 -4.50 9.27 1.08
C LEU A 39 -5.07 10.52 0.42
N ASN A 40 -6.31 10.45 -0.04
CA ASN A 40 -7.07 11.58 -0.59
C ASN A 40 -6.25 12.43 -1.58
N HIS A 41 -5.69 11.78 -2.61
CA HIS A 41 -4.87 12.44 -3.63
C HIS A 41 -3.62 13.17 -3.09
N GLY A 42 -3.04 12.67 -2.00
CA GLY A 42 -1.81 13.19 -1.42
C GLY A 42 -2.00 14.17 -0.26
N GLU A 43 -3.23 14.31 0.28
CA GLU A 43 -3.48 15.04 1.54
C GLU A 43 -2.59 14.52 2.67
N ALA A 44 -2.36 13.21 2.70
CA ALA A 44 -1.34 12.59 3.52
C ALA A 44 -0.63 11.49 2.72
N ALA A 45 0.66 11.29 3.00
CA ALA A 45 1.46 10.26 2.38
C ALA A 45 2.37 9.58 3.41
N GLY A 46 2.68 8.31 3.18
CA GLY A 46 3.60 7.54 4.00
C GLY A 46 4.38 6.55 3.17
N THR A 47 5.68 6.40 3.47
CA THR A 47 6.57 5.46 2.80
C THR A 47 7.19 4.54 3.83
N LYS A 48 7.30 3.25 3.52
CA LYS A 48 8.03 2.32 4.37
C LYS A 48 8.72 1.21 3.59
N LEU A 49 9.86 0.78 4.13
CA LEU A 49 10.57 -0.40 3.65
C LEU A 49 9.91 -1.68 4.19
N PHE A 50 9.63 -2.60 3.28
CA PHE A 50 9.18 -3.96 3.50
C PHE A 50 10.30 -4.91 3.09
N TYR A 51 10.96 -5.50 4.07
CA TYR A 51 11.89 -6.57 3.80
C TYR A 51 11.08 -7.85 3.54
N GLN A 52 11.03 -8.29 2.29
CA GLN A 52 10.53 -9.59 1.91
C GLN A 52 11.65 -10.41 1.26
N ASP A 53 11.77 -11.66 1.69
CA ASP A 53 12.74 -12.61 1.12
C ASP A 53 12.22 -13.27 -0.16
N SER A 54 10.91 -13.18 -0.41
CA SER A 54 10.25 -13.72 -1.61
C SER A 54 9.90 -12.62 -2.61
N THR A 55 9.94 -12.96 -3.89
CA THR A 55 9.43 -12.14 -5.00
C THR A 55 7.90 -12.23 -5.13
N GLU A 56 7.27 -13.18 -4.46
CA GLU A 56 5.81 -13.30 -4.40
C GLU A 56 5.24 -12.47 -3.25
N GLY A 57 4.39 -11.49 -3.64
CA GLY A 57 3.64 -10.63 -2.72
C GLY A 57 2.17 -11.03 -2.66
N HIS A 58 1.52 -10.72 -1.54
CA HIS A 58 0.08 -10.84 -1.35
C HIS A 58 -0.46 -9.50 -0.87
N LEU A 59 -1.47 -8.97 -1.57
CA LEU A 59 -2.21 -7.79 -1.14
C LEU A 59 -3.56 -8.26 -0.58
N GLU A 60 -3.79 -7.96 0.69
CA GLU A 60 -5.05 -8.23 1.38
C GLU A 60 -5.63 -6.90 1.87
N ALA A 61 -6.92 -6.70 1.67
CA ALA A 61 -7.60 -5.50 2.13
C ALA A 61 -9.02 -5.85 2.58
N ASP A 62 -9.32 -5.51 3.83
CA ASP A 62 -10.64 -5.68 4.43
C ASP A 62 -11.36 -4.34 4.50
N PHE A 63 -12.58 -4.32 3.96
CA PHE A 63 -13.45 -3.15 3.95
C PHE A 63 -14.77 -3.48 4.65
N SER A 64 -15.32 -2.51 5.38
CA SER A 64 -16.68 -2.65 5.90
C SER A 64 -17.67 -2.79 4.73
N ALA A 65 -18.73 -3.58 4.92
CA ALA A 65 -19.74 -3.78 3.88
C ALA A 65 -20.29 -2.44 3.36
N GLY A 66 -20.28 -2.26 2.04
CA GLY A 66 -20.76 -1.04 1.37
C GLY A 66 -19.82 0.17 1.43
N SER A 67 -18.62 0.05 2.02
CA SER A 67 -17.66 1.16 2.08
C SER A 67 -16.74 1.27 0.86
N LEU A 68 -16.65 0.20 0.06
CA LEU A 68 -15.79 0.14 -1.12
C LEU A 68 -16.61 0.38 -2.39
N ASN A 69 -16.34 1.50 -3.05
CA ASN A 69 -16.98 1.82 -4.34
C ASN A 69 -16.23 1.24 -5.54
N ARG A 70 -14.89 1.18 -5.47
CA ARG A 70 -14.01 0.73 -6.56
C ARG A 70 -12.68 0.25 -6.00
N LEU A 71 -12.18 -0.86 -6.53
CA LEU A 71 -10.85 -1.38 -6.28
C LEU A 71 -10.21 -1.73 -7.61
N GLU A 72 -8.99 -1.26 -7.82
CA GLU A 72 -8.23 -1.53 -9.02
C GLU A 72 -6.80 -1.91 -8.64
N VAL A 73 -6.24 -2.85 -9.39
CA VAL A 73 -4.90 -3.37 -9.16
C VAL A 73 -4.21 -3.43 -10.52
N TRP A 74 -3.02 -2.83 -10.59
CA TRP A 74 -2.19 -2.83 -11.78
C TRP A 74 -0.78 -3.30 -11.45
N THR A 75 -0.14 -3.96 -12.41
CA THR A 75 1.28 -4.28 -12.35
C THR A 75 2.10 -3.07 -12.77
N MET A 76 3.14 -2.75 -12.01
CA MET A 76 4.07 -1.69 -12.38
C MET A 76 5.09 -2.19 -13.38
N GLU A 77 5.32 -1.40 -14.43
CA GLU A 77 6.41 -1.63 -15.38
C GLU A 77 7.75 -1.19 -14.80
N SER A 78 8.83 -1.83 -15.25
CA SER A 78 10.17 -1.39 -14.93
C SER A 78 10.44 0.00 -15.53
N ILE A 79 10.94 0.92 -14.71
CA ILE A 79 11.41 2.24 -15.18
C ILE A 79 12.75 2.15 -15.94
N TRP A 80 13.45 1.02 -15.83
CA TRP A 80 14.71 0.77 -16.52
C TRP A 80 14.44 0.12 -17.88
N SER A 81 14.99 0.70 -18.95
CA SER A 81 15.09 0.04 -20.24
C SER A 81 16.18 -1.03 -20.16
N HIS A 82 15.78 -2.30 -20.13
CA HIS A 82 16.73 -3.38 -20.34
C HIS A 82 17.19 -3.29 -21.80
N LYS A 83 18.38 -2.72 -22.04
CA LYS A 83 19.12 -3.04 -23.25
C LYS A 83 19.63 -4.48 -23.09
N SER A 84 18.85 -5.43 -23.58
CA SER A 84 19.35 -6.75 -23.94
C SER A 84 20.44 -6.64 -25.01
#